data_AF-A0A4V2XTJ4-F1
#
_entry.id   AF-A0A4V2XTJ4-F1
#
_cell.length_a   1.000
_cell.length_b   1.000
_cell.length_c   1.000
_cell.angle_alpha   90.00
_cell.angle_beta   90.00
_cell.angle_gamma   90.00
#
_symmetry.space_group_name_H-M   'P 1'
#
loop_
_entity.id
_entity.type
_entity.pdbx_description
1 polymer ?
#
loop_
_entity_poly.entity_id
_entity_poly.type
_entity_poly.pdbx_seq_one_letter_code
_entity_poly.pdbx_strand_id
1 'polypeptide(L)'
;MTKTPLPSRERRTSPIIALIVAMLGLAVLVTAQQLPNRHRMEADLTERSTVALREAGLSDVRVTFTGRDGRLTAGSAVEADRARDVVQALEGVRTVESETPPVPVPPAVVVALGRDSASLRGTVPTGSSRTALLDAAADVCGAEAVGDDLTVDPSVGDAALAGLPDVLRAFGRDADGARIELRGGTLSLTGTVPSELRRDAVRTAARRTGAAVDDRIEVPDVRRRLGELPRLTFDSGGDSLTSASRTSLVTVARILKANPSTRIRIEGHTDSTGSAESNLVLSRARARTVHEFLIGHGVAGDRLSAEGYGETRPQVADTTAGGRAQNRRVELLVTATSPPTGNGT
;
A
#
# COMPACT_ATOMS: atom_id res chain seq x y z
N MET A 1 99.02 -7.45 21.03
CA MET A 1 97.84 -6.62 21.37
C MET A 1 98.13 -5.20 20.87
N THR A 2 97.95 -4.90 19.58
CA THR A 2 96.77 -4.22 18.98
C THR A 2 96.29 -2.97 19.74
N LYS A 3 96.58 -1.75 19.25
CA LYS A 3 95.65 -0.89 18.47
C LYS A 3 96.27 0.50 18.20
N THR A 4 96.49 0.83 16.93
CA THR A 4 96.83 2.18 16.44
C THR A 4 95.52 2.96 16.18
N PRO A 5 95.36 4.23 16.58
CA PRO A 5 94.15 4.99 16.28
C PRO A 5 94.22 5.66 14.89
N LEU A 6 93.08 5.65 14.19
CA LEU A 6 92.83 6.28 12.87
C LEU A 6 92.54 7.79 12.99
N PRO A 7 92.71 8.58 11.91
CA PRO A 7 92.61 10.05 11.93
C PRO A 7 91.18 10.57 11.89
N SER A 8 90.97 11.75 12.51
CA SER A 8 89.71 12.50 12.55
C SER A 8 89.37 13.14 11.20
N ARG A 9 88.22 12.77 10.63
CA ARG A 9 87.68 13.31 9.37
C ARG A 9 86.80 14.53 9.67
N GLU A 10 87.27 15.73 9.34
CA GLU A 10 86.46 16.96 9.33
C GLU A 10 85.28 16.81 8.37
N ARG A 11 84.05 17.01 8.86
CA ARG A 11 82.85 17.07 8.02
C ARG A 11 82.72 18.47 7.42
N ARG A 12 83.11 18.63 6.16
CA ARG A 12 82.65 19.76 5.32
C ARG A 12 81.15 19.60 5.07
N THR A 13 80.34 20.51 5.61
CA THR A 13 78.91 20.63 5.27
C THR A 13 78.76 21.27 3.88
N SER A 14 78.15 20.55 2.93
CA SER A 14 77.94 21.04 1.56
C SER A 14 76.97 22.23 1.51
N PRO A 15 77.27 23.29 0.74
CA PRO A 15 76.43 24.51 0.66
C PRO A 15 75.02 24.24 0.10
N ILE A 16 74.84 23.17 -0.67
CA ILE A 16 73.53 22.72 -1.19
C ILE A 16 72.61 22.24 -0.05
N ILE A 17 73.16 21.59 0.97
CA ILE A 17 72.38 21.11 2.13
C ILE A 17 71.91 22.31 2.97
N ALA A 18 72.75 23.34 3.12
CA ALA A 18 72.38 24.56 3.82
C ALA A 18 71.24 25.32 3.10
N LEU A 19 71.24 25.35 1.76
CA LEU A 19 70.20 26.00 0.96
C LEU A 19 68.86 25.24 1.04
N ILE A 20 68.88 23.90 1.01
CA ILE A 20 67.67 23.07 1.15
C ILE A 20 67.07 23.23 2.55
N VAL A 21 67.90 23.26 3.60
CA VAL A 21 67.45 23.49 4.98
C VAL A 21 66.86 24.90 5.14
N ALA A 22 67.42 25.92 4.50
CA ALA A 22 66.87 27.28 4.52
C ALA A 22 65.52 27.38 3.78
N MET A 23 65.37 26.72 2.63
CA MET A 23 64.11 26.66 1.87
C MET A 23 63.02 25.86 2.59
N LEU A 24 63.37 24.72 3.20
CA LEU A 24 62.43 23.96 4.04
C LEU A 24 62.03 24.77 5.28
N GLY A 25 62.97 25.48 5.91
CA GLY A 25 62.70 26.37 7.04
C GLY A 25 61.79 27.54 6.66
N LEU A 26 61.97 28.13 5.47
CA LEU A 26 61.09 29.18 4.97
C LEU A 26 59.71 28.65 4.60
N ALA A 27 59.61 27.46 3.99
CA ALA A 27 58.33 26.82 3.71
C ALA A 27 57.58 26.43 4.99
N VAL A 28 58.30 25.91 6.01
CA VAL A 28 57.76 25.63 7.35
C VAL A 28 57.37 26.92 8.06
N LEU A 29 58.13 28.01 7.93
CA LEU A 29 57.78 29.31 8.53
C LEU A 29 56.56 29.94 7.85
N VAL A 30 56.47 29.88 6.51
CA VAL A 30 55.30 30.36 5.75
C VAL A 30 54.07 29.52 6.06
N THR A 31 54.20 28.20 6.14
CA THR A 31 53.08 27.31 6.54
C THR A 31 52.72 27.48 8.01
N ALA A 32 53.68 27.64 8.91
CA ALA A 32 53.48 27.93 10.33
C ALA A 32 52.92 29.34 10.59
N GLN A 33 53.12 30.29 9.69
CA GLN A 33 52.45 31.60 9.71
C GLN A 33 51.04 31.55 9.11
N GLN A 34 50.75 30.60 8.21
CA GLN A 34 49.42 30.42 7.60
C GLN A 34 48.46 29.55 8.42
N LEU A 35 48.96 28.59 9.21
CA LEU A 35 48.15 27.73 10.09
C LEU A 35 47.37 28.50 11.17
N PRO A 36 47.96 29.45 11.93
CA PRO A 36 47.22 30.21 12.95
C PRO A 36 46.21 31.20 12.35
N ASN A 37 46.49 31.74 11.16
CA ASN A 37 45.66 32.76 10.52
C ASN A 37 44.43 32.17 9.81
N ARG A 38 44.51 30.93 9.29
CA ARG A 38 43.33 30.24 8.74
C ARG A 38 42.28 29.97 9.80
N HIS A 39 42.69 29.46 10.96
CA HIS A 39 41.77 29.23 12.08
C HIS A 39 41.14 30.53 12.61
N ARG A 40 41.88 31.64 12.62
CA ARG A 40 41.33 32.93 13.05
C ARG A 40 40.25 33.46 12.11
N MET A 41 40.44 33.38 10.79
CA MET A 41 39.44 33.85 9.82
C MET A 41 38.21 32.96 9.79
N GLU A 42 38.38 31.63 9.78
CA GLU A 42 37.25 30.70 9.79
C GLU A 42 36.45 30.79 11.09
N ALA A 43 37.12 30.91 12.24
CA ALA A 43 36.45 31.08 13.54
C ALA A 43 35.71 32.43 13.62
N ASP A 44 36.33 33.52 13.17
CA ASP A 44 35.73 34.85 13.15
C ASP A 44 34.52 34.91 12.20
N LEU A 45 34.61 34.35 10.99
CA LEU A 45 33.48 34.25 10.08
C LEU A 45 32.37 33.35 10.64
N THR A 46 32.72 32.25 11.29
CA THR A 46 31.74 31.35 11.93
C THR A 46 31.04 32.06 13.09
N GLU A 47 31.76 32.80 13.93
CA GLU A 47 31.22 33.53 15.07
C GLU A 47 30.27 34.64 14.61
N ARG A 48 30.73 35.52 13.70
CA ARG A 48 29.90 36.61 13.14
C ARG A 48 28.67 36.09 12.43
N SER A 49 28.80 34.99 11.68
CA SER A 49 27.66 34.34 11.02
C SER A 49 26.67 33.75 12.02
N THR A 50 27.16 33.12 13.09
CA THR A 50 26.29 32.56 14.14
C THR A 50 25.52 33.65 14.88
N VAL A 51 26.14 34.80 15.13
CA VAL A 51 25.48 35.97 15.75
C VAL A 51 24.40 36.52 14.82
N ALA A 52 24.73 36.78 13.56
CA ALA A 52 23.78 37.31 12.57
C ALA A 52 22.57 36.37 12.34
N LEU A 53 22.80 35.06 12.31
CA LEU A 53 21.73 34.06 12.20
C LEU A 53 20.81 34.05 13.43
N ARG A 54 21.37 34.22 14.64
CA ARG A 54 20.56 34.32 15.86
C ARG A 54 19.71 35.60 15.89
N GLU A 55 20.27 36.73 15.49
CA GLU A 55 19.54 38.01 15.40
C GLU A 55 18.41 37.94 14.36
N ALA A 56 18.60 37.17 13.28
CA ALA A 56 17.58 36.90 12.27
C ALA A 56 16.54 35.83 12.69
N GLY A 57 16.63 35.28 13.90
CA GLY A 57 15.72 34.23 14.39
C GLY A 57 15.96 32.83 13.80
N LEU A 58 17.15 32.59 13.22
CA LEU A 58 17.55 31.35 12.55
C LEU A 58 18.55 30.55 13.41
N SER A 59 18.23 30.34 14.68
CA SER A 59 19.13 29.71 15.66
C SER A 59 19.44 28.23 15.38
N ASP A 60 18.60 27.55 14.60
CA ASP A 60 18.73 26.13 14.27
C ASP A 60 19.62 25.88 13.04
N VAL A 61 20.06 26.95 12.36
CA VAL A 61 20.93 26.86 11.19
C VAL A 61 22.38 26.76 11.62
N ARG A 62 23.08 25.73 11.14
CA ARG A 62 24.51 25.56 11.35
C ARG A 62 25.26 26.05 10.12
N VAL A 63 26.33 26.80 10.35
CA VAL A 63 27.25 27.28 9.32
C VAL A 63 28.66 26.81 9.63
N THR A 64 29.38 26.35 8.61
CA THR A 64 30.81 26.05 8.67
C THR A 64 31.52 26.79 7.55
N PHE A 65 32.77 27.18 7.78
CA PHE A 65 33.59 27.86 6.78
C PHE A 65 34.82 27.03 6.44
N THR A 66 35.17 27.01 5.16
CA THR A 66 36.49 26.58 4.68
C THR A 66 37.11 27.78 3.95
N GLY A 67 38.07 28.44 4.59
CA GLY A 67 38.53 29.75 4.17
C GLY A 67 37.43 30.82 4.24
N ARG A 68 37.01 31.34 3.07
CA ARG A 68 35.96 32.38 2.93
C ARG A 68 34.64 31.83 2.38
N ASP A 69 34.58 30.52 2.12
CA ASP A 69 33.42 29.86 1.55
C ASP A 69 32.65 29.16 2.67
N GLY A 70 31.38 29.53 2.81
CA GLY A 70 30.49 29.01 3.83
C GLY A 70 29.66 27.85 3.30
N ARG A 71 29.40 26.86 4.17
CA ARG A 71 28.41 25.81 3.96
C ARG A 71 27.39 25.89 5.07
N LEU A 72 26.11 25.89 4.71
CA LEU A 72 25.01 25.95 5.68
C LEU A 72 24.12 24.71 5.63
N THR A 73 23.62 24.34 6.80
CA THR A 73 22.65 23.26 7.00
C THR A 73 21.46 23.83 7.78
N ALA A 74 20.27 23.76 7.19
CA ALA A 74 19.03 24.30 7.75
C ALA A 74 17.91 23.25 7.72
N GLY A 75 16.86 23.44 8.54
CA GLY A 75 15.72 22.53 8.65
C GLY A 75 14.76 22.57 7.45
N SER A 76 14.76 23.67 6.68
CA SER A 76 13.92 23.84 5.49
C SER A 76 14.61 24.67 4.40
N ALA A 77 14.14 24.55 3.16
CA ALA A 77 14.65 25.34 2.02
C ALA A 77 14.44 26.85 2.22
N VAL A 78 13.32 27.25 2.83
CA VAL A 78 13.00 28.66 3.11
C VAL A 78 13.94 29.24 4.17
N GLU A 79 14.27 28.47 5.21
CA GLU A 79 15.27 28.87 6.20
C GLU A 79 16.68 28.87 5.62
N ALA A 80 17.01 27.91 4.76
CA ALA A 80 18.29 27.85 4.06
C ALA A 80 18.52 29.10 3.18
N ASP A 81 17.48 29.55 2.46
CA ASP A 81 17.56 30.73 1.61
C ASP A 81 17.74 32.01 2.43
N ARG A 82 16.93 32.19 3.48
CA ARG A 82 17.07 33.33 4.41
C ARG A 82 18.43 33.34 5.10
N ALA A 83 18.91 32.17 5.54
CA ALA A 83 20.23 32.04 6.16
C ALA A 83 21.35 32.34 5.18
N ARG A 84 21.22 31.95 3.91
CA ARG A 84 22.21 32.26 2.87
C ARG A 84 22.33 33.76 2.67
N ASP A 85 21.21 34.47 2.56
CA ASP A 85 21.20 35.92 2.37
C ASP A 85 21.87 36.65 3.54
N VAL A 86 21.58 36.24 4.78
CA VAL A 86 22.19 36.79 6.00
C VAL A 86 23.70 36.56 6.03
N VAL A 87 24.14 35.33 5.76
CA VAL A 87 25.56 34.97 5.83
C VAL A 87 26.36 35.57 4.67
N GLN A 88 25.77 35.63 3.47
CA GLN A 88 26.42 36.18 2.28
C GLN A 88 26.56 37.71 2.33
N ALA A 89 25.71 38.41 3.08
CA ALA A 89 25.83 39.84 3.32
C ALA A 89 26.99 40.21 4.26
N LEU A 90 27.61 39.24 4.96
CA LEU A 90 28.69 39.51 5.89
C LEU A 90 30.01 39.82 5.18
N GLU A 91 30.66 40.86 5.66
CA GLU A 91 31.96 41.28 5.15
C GLU A 91 33.03 40.20 5.38
N GLY A 92 33.61 39.73 4.26
CA GLY A 92 34.61 38.67 4.26
C GLY A 92 34.12 37.32 3.73
N VAL A 93 32.82 37.11 3.57
CA VAL A 93 32.25 35.90 2.94
C VAL A 93 32.34 36.02 1.41
N ARG A 94 32.67 34.92 0.71
CA ARG A 94 32.81 34.89 -0.76
C ARG A 94 31.66 34.14 -1.41
N THR A 95 31.42 32.90 -0.99
CA THR A 95 30.30 32.08 -1.45
C THR A 95 29.66 31.38 -0.25
N VAL A 96 28.37 31.09 -0.37
CA VAL A 96 27.65 30.32 0.63
C VAL A 96 26.84 29.24 -0.08
N GLU A 97 27.21 27.99 0.11
CA GLU A 97 26.44 26.84 -0.39
C GLU A 97 25.48 26.37 0.68
N SER A 98 24.20 26.25 0.32
CA SER A 98 23.23 25.55 1.13
C SER A 98 23.21 24.09 0.76
N GLU A 99 23.54 23.22 1.71
CA GLU A 99 23.05 21.85 1.63
C GLU A 99 21.65 21.83 2.23
N THR A 100 20.66 21.99 1.35
CA THR A 100 19.30 21.58 1.71
C THR A 100 19.35 20.07 1.91
N PRO A 101 19.03 19.53 3.09
CA PRO A 101 18.82 18.08 3.21
C PRO A 101 17.82 17.69 2.13
N PRO A 102 18.02 16.58 1.40
CA PRO A 102 17.03 16.13 0.43
C PRO A 102 15.70 16.07 1.16
N VAL A 103 14.72 16.87 0.72
CA VAL A 103 13.34 16.72 1.19
C VAL A 103 13.00 15.26 0.85
N PRO A 104 12.78 14.38 1.84
CA PRO A 104 12.37 13.02 1.53
C PRO A 104 11.01 13.16 0.89
N VAL A 105 10.95 13.10 -0.44
CA VAL A 105 9.70 12.81 -1.13
C VAL A 105 9.36 11.41 -0.66
N PRO A 106 8.29 11.24 0.16
CA PRO A 106 8.00 9.92 0.65
C PRO A 106 7.75 9.00 -0.55
N PRO A 107 8.30 7.78 -0.54
CA PRO A 107 8.03 6.84 -1.61
C PRO A 107 6.52 6.64 -1.69
N ALA A 108 5.95 6.95 -2.85
CA ALA A 108 4.60 6.52 -3.17
C ALA A 108 4.74 5.12 -3.78
N VAL A 109 4.57 4.07 -2.98
CA VAL A 109 4.36 2.73 -3.55
C VAL A 109 2.88 2.56 -3.77
N VAL A 110 2.51 2.35 -5.03
CA VAL A 110 1.13 2.14 -5.46
C VAL A 110 1.02 0.75 -6.06
N VAL A 111 0.14 -0.06 -5.48
CA VAL A 111 -0.27 -1.34 -6.04
C VAL A 111 -1.73 -1.23 -6.45
N ALA A 112 -2.02 -1.48 -7.72
CA ALA A 112 -3.38 -1.55 -8.24
C ALA A 112 -3.68 -2.99 -8.67
N LEU A 113 -4.74 -3.54 -8.10
CA LEU A 113 -5.30 -4.86 -8.39
C LEU A 113 -6.54 -4.71 -9.27
N GLY A 114 -6.50 -5.31 -10.45
CA GLY A 114 -7.67 -5.65 -11.24
C GLY A 114 -8.14 -7.07 -10.93
N ARG A 115 -9.18 -7.53 -11.64
CA ARG A 115 -9.74 -8.89 -11.43
C ARG A 115 -8.72 -10.00 -11.65
N ASP A 116 -7.88 -9.84 -12.66
CA ASP A 116 -6.91 -10.86 -13.09
C ASP A 116 -5.52 -10.28 -13.31
N SER A 117 -5.24 -9.05 -12.87
CA SER A 117 -3.95 -8.40 -13.09
C SER A 117 -3.56 -7.50 -11.92
N ALA A 118 -2.26 -7.30 -11.75
CA ALA A 118 -1.70 -6.36 -10.78
C ALA A 118 -0.75 -5.41 -11.49
N SER A 119 -0.67 -4.16 -11.02
CA SER A 119 0.38 -3.23 -11.44
C SER A 119 1.00 -2.58 -10.22
N LEU A 120 2.33 -2.57 -10.19
CA LEU A 120 3.12 -2.03 -9.08
C LEU A 120 3.97 -0.88 -9.61
N ARG A 121 3.86 0.28 -8.98
CA ARG A 121 4.58 1.50 -9.33
C ARG A 121 5.16 2.14 -8.08
N GLY A 122 6.32 2.77 -8.22
CA GLY A 122 6.94 3.53 -7.15
C GLY A 122 8.37 3.09 -6.85
N THR A 123 8.84 3.40 -5.64
CA THR A 123 10.23 3.19 -5.26
C THR A 123 10.33 2.36 -3.98
N VAL A 124 11.24 1.39 -3.97
CA VAL A 124 11.47 0.45 -2.86
C VAL A 124 12.94 0.47 -2.43
N PRO A 125 13.24 0.18 -1.15
CA PRO A 125 14.60 0.31 -0.61
C PRO A 125 15.59 -0.71 -1.17
N THR A 126 15.12 -1.91 -1.47
CA THR A 126 15.99 -3.04 -1.83
C THR A 126 15.38 -3.89 -2.93
N GLY A 127 16.24 -4.63 -3.64
CA GLY A 127 15.80 -5.68 -4.57
C GLY A 127 14.94 -6.74 -3.89
N SER A 128 15.23 -7.09 -2.63
CA SER A 128 14.43 -8.05 -1.86
C SER A 128 13.01 -7.54 -1.59
N SER A 129 12.84 -6.25 -1.27
CA SER A 129 11.52 -5.62 -1.09
C SER A 129 10.72 -5.62 -2.40
N ARG A 130 11.39 -5.35 -3.52
CA ARG A 130 10.81 -5.44 -4.86
C ARG A 130 10.29 -6.85 -5.14
N THR A 131 11.14 -7.86 -4.95
CA THR A 131 10.78 -9.27 -5.17
C THR A 131 9.62 -9.69 -4.28
N ALA A 132 9.63 -9.35 -2.99
CA ALA A 132 8.54 -9.71 -2.07
C ALA A 132 7.18 -9.14 -2.49
N LEU A 133 7.15 -7.92 -3.02
CA LEU A 133 5.94 -7.29 -3.55
C LEU A 133 5.46 -7.96 -4.84
N LEU A 134 6.37 -8.28 -5.75
CA LEU A 134 6.05 -8.97 -7.00
C LEU A 134 5.56 -10.40 -6.74
N ASP A 135 6.19 -11.12 -5.81
CA ASP A 135 5.76 -12.46 -5.41
C ASP A 135 4.36 -12.42 -4.79
N ALA A 136 4.09 -11.47 -3.89
CA ALA A 136 2.75 -11.31 -3.34
C ALA A 136 1.71 -10.94 -4.42
N ALA A 137 2.09 -10.14 -5.41
CA ALA A 137 1.21 -9.82 -6.53
C ALA A 137 0.97 -11.04 -7.42
N ALA A 138 2.00 -11.87 -7.64
CA ALA A 138 1.90 -13.10 -8.40
C ALA A 138 1.07 -14.17 -7.67
N ASP A 139 1.16 -14.25 -6.34
CA ASP A 139 0.28 -15.10 -5.52
C ASP A 139 -1.19 -14.73 -5.75
N VAL A 140 -1.48 -13.43 -5.82
CA VAL A 140 -2.82 -12.90 -6.06
C VAL A 140 -3.23 -13.06 -7.52
N CYS A 141 -2.57 -12.46 -8.51
CA CYS A 141 -3.10 -12.41 -9.89
C CYS A 141 -2.47 -13.44 -10.85
N GLY A 142 -1.44 -14.17 -10.42
CA GLY A 142 -0.58 -14.99 -11.30
C GLY A 142 0.55 -14.16 -11.90
N ALA A 143 1.74 -14.76 -12.03
CA ALA A 143 2.97 -14.05 -12.38
C ALA A 143 2.92 -13.33 -13.75
N GLU A 144 2.25 -13.92 -14.74
CA GLU A 144 2.16 -13.35 -16.10
C GLU A 144 1.30 -12.08 -16.16
N ALA A 145 0.48 -11.83 -15.14
CA ALA A 145 -0.43 -10.70 -15.09
C ALA A 145 0.04 -9.56 -14.16
N VAL A 146 1.30 -9.60 -13.73
CA VAL A 146 1.92 -8.59 -12.86
C VAL A 146 2.74 -7.61 -13.70
N GLY A 147 2.29 -6.36 -13.77
CA GLY A 147 3.05 -5.23 -14.31
C GLY A 147 3.98 -4.64 -13.25
N ASP A 148 5.24 -4.45 -13.61
CA ASP A 148 6.32 -4.05 -12.71
C ASP A 148 7.01 -2.78 -13.20
N ASP A 149 6.78 -1.69 -12.48
CA ASP A 149 7.36 -0.37 -12.70
C ASP A 149 7.92 0.16 -11.36
N LEU A 150 8.54 -0.77 -10.59
CA LEU A 150 9.20 -0.48 -9.32
C LEU A 150 10.68 -0.18 -9.52
N THR A 151 11.13 0.95 -8.96
CA THR A 151 12.54 1.35 -8.91
C THR A 151 13.15 1.04 -7.54
N VAL A 152 14.44 0.68 -7.50
CA VAL A 152 15.15 0.41 -6.25
C VAL A 152 16.02 1.62 -5.90
N ASP A 153 15.79 2.21 -4.73
CA ASP A 153 16.57 3.31 -4.19
C ASP A 153 16.82 3.09 -2.68
N PRO A 154 18.07 2.81 -2.26
CA PRO A 154 18.40 2.58 -0.85
C PRO A 154 18.19 3.78 0.07
N SER A 155 18.07 5.00 -0.45
CA SER A 155 17.80 6.20 0.35
C SER A 155 16.36 6.27 0.85
N VAL A 156 15.48 5.47 0.25
CA VAL A 156 14.07 5.36 0.64
C VAL A 156 13.93 4.47 1.87
N GLY A 157 13.31 4.98 2.93
CA GLY A 157 13.03 4.21 4.15
C GLY A 157 11.60 4.41 4.62
N ASP A 158 10.72 3.44 4.34
CA ASP A 158 9.39 3.37 4.98
C ASP A 158 9.21 1.96 5.55
N ALA A 159 9.09 1.86 6.88
CA ALA A 159 8.96 0.60 7.59
C ALA A 159 7.69 -0.17 7.19
N ALA A 160 6.64 0.53 6.76
CA ALA A 160 5.37 -0.08 6.35
C ALA A 160 5.49 -0.88 5.03
N LEU A 161 6.53 -0.62 4.22
CA LEU A 161 6.79 -1.37 2.98
C LEU A 161 6.96 -2.87 3.23
N ALA A 162 7.54 -3.25 4.37
CA ALA A 162 7.75 -4.65 4.72
C ALA A 162 6.43 -5.42 4.90
N GLY A 163 5.35 -4.73 5.29
CA GLY A 163 4.03 -5.33 5.51
C GLY A 163 3.10 -5.26 4.31
N LEU A 164 3.43 -4.51 3.25
CA LEU A 164 2.59 -4.41 2.05
C LEU A 164 2.31 -5.77 1.35
N PRO A 165 3.26 -6.72 1.26
CA PRO A 165 2.99 -8.05 0.72
C PRO A 165 1.82 -8.77 1.40
N ASP A 166 1.70 -8.63 2.73
CA ASP A 166 0.60 -9.25 3.48
C ASP A 166 -0.72 -8.55 3.26
N VAL A 167 -0.71 -7.22 3.16
CA VAL A 167 -1.92 -6.43 2.81
C VAL A 167 -2.42 -6.83 1.43
N LEU A 168 -1.51 -6.99 0.46
CA LEU A 168 -1.82 -7.40 -0.90
C LEU A 168 -2.48 -8.79 -0.94
N ARG A 169 -1.89 -9.78 -0.26
CA ARG A 169 -2.47 -11.12 -0.14
C ARG A 169 -3.81 -11.11 0.58
N ALA A 170 -3.99 -10.23 1.56
CA ALA A 170 -5.23 -10.10 2.30
C ALA A 170 -6.39 -9.57 1.44
N PHE A 171 -6.14 -8.74 0.43
CA PHE A 171 -7.17 -8.38 -0.56
C PHE A 171 -7.60 -9.61 -1.35
N GLY A 172 -6.62 -10.40 -1.82
CA GLY A 172 -6.83 -11.62 -2.59
C GLY A 172 -7.47 -11.40 -3.96
N ARG A 173 -7.69 -12.49 -4.70
CA ARG A 173 -8.15 -12.49 -6.10
C ARG A 173 -9.52 -11.86 -6.35
N ASP A 174 -10.39 -11.94 -5.36
CA ASP A 174 -11.79 -11.52 -5.49
C ASP A 174 -11.99 -10.01 -5.28
N ALA A 175 -10.91 -9.25 -5.05
CA ALA A 175 -10.98 -7.81 -4.93
C ALA A 175 -11.14 -7.16 -6.32
N ASP A 176 -12.05 -6.20 -6.45
CA ASP A 176 -12.29 -5.48 -7.70
C ASP A 176 -11.87 -4.01 -7.55
N GLY A 177 -11.02 -3.55 -8.47
CA GLY A 177 -10.50 -2.19 -8.47
C GLY A 177 -9.74 -1.80 -7.20
N ALA A 178 -9.09 -2.75 -6.53
CA ALA A 178 -8.38 -2.48 -5.29
C ALA A 178 -7.10 -1.69 -5.54
N ARG A 179 -6.87 -0.66 -4.72
CA ARG A 179 -5.65 0.17 -4.78
C ARG A 179 -5.09 0.34 -3.39
N ILE A 180 -3.79 0.05 -3.26
CA ILE A 180 -3.00 0.13 -2.05
C ILE A 180 -1.93 1.19 -2.31
N GLU A 181 -1.99 2.30 -1.59
CA GLU A 181 -1.04 3.39 -1.73
C GLU A 181 -0.37 3.67 -0.38
N LEU A 182 0.94 3.52 -0.33
CA LEU A 182 1.74 3.93 0.82
C LEU A 182 2.43 5.25 0.47
N ARG A 183 2.14 6.30 1.23
CA ARG A 183 2.75 7.62 1.06
C ARG A 183 2.94 8.28 2.42
N GLY A 184 4.19 8.53 2.79
CA GLY A 184 4.55 9.30 3.99
C GLY A 184 4.06 8.65 5.27
N GLY A 185 4.23 7.33 5.38
CA GLY A 185 3.74 6.54 6.52
C GLY A 185 2.21 6.40 6.60
N THR A 186 1.47 6.88 5.59
CA THR A 186 0.02 6.67 5.47
C THR A 186 -0.27 5.62 4.40
N LEU A 187 -1.04 4.61 4.77
CA LEU A 187 -1.50 3.53 3.90
C LEU A 187 -2.97 3.77 3.54
N SER A 188 -3.22 4.20 2.30
CA SER A 188 -4.55 4.39 1.73
C SER A 188 -5.00 3.12 1.01
N LEU A 189 -6.16 2.61 1.40
CA LEU A 189 -6.75 1.38 0.89
C LEU A 189 -8.10 1.69 0.27
N THR A 190 -8.27 1.36 -1.00
CA THR A 190 -9.53 1.59 -1.74
C THR A 190 -9.90 0.35 -2.56
N GLY A 191 -11.13 0.31 -3.04
CA GLY A 191 -11.67 -0.73 -3.91
C GLY A 191 -12.73 -1.59 -3.23
N THR A 192 -13.18 -2.62 -3.92
CA THR A 192 -14.30 -3.45 -3.47
C THR A 192 -13.80 -4.83 -3.04
N VAL A 193 -14.22 -5.29 -1.85
CA VAL A 193 -13.98 -6.67 -1.39
C VAL A 193 -15.30 -7.43 -1.22
N PRO A 194 -15.31 -8.77 -1.35
CA PRO A 194 -16.56 -9.52 -1.45
C PRO A 194 -17.33 -9.68 -0.13
N SER A 195 -16.70 -9.40 1.02
CA SER A 195 -17.31 -9.54 2.35
C SER A 195 -16.57 -8.77 3.44
N GLU A 196 -17.25 -8.53 4.57
CA GLU A 196 -16.68 -7.91 5.76
C GLU A 196 -15.51 -8.73 6.34
N LEU A 197 -15.59 -10.06 6.28
CA LEU A 197 -14.49 -10.93 6.71
C LEU A 197 -13.20 -10.63 5.94
N ARG A 198 -13.31 -10.38 4.63
CA ARG A 198 -12.15 -10.01 3.80
C ARG A 198 -11.64 -8.61 4.16
N ARG A 199 -12.55 -7.65 4.36
CA ARG A 199 -12.19 -6.29 4.80
C ARG A 199 -11.44 -6.31 6.13
N ASP A 200 -11.92 -7.09 7.09
CA ASP A 200 -11.27 -7.24 8.41
C ASP A 200 -9.88 -7.87 8.30
N ALA A 201 -9.70 -8.86 7.41
CA ALA A 201 -8.39 -9.44 7.12
C ALA A 201 -7.42 -8.39 6.56
N VAL A 202 -7.86 -7.58 5.59
CA VAL A 202 -7.08 -6.48 5.02
C VAL A 202 -6.73 -5.45 6.09
N ARG A 203 -7.70 -5.04 6.90
CA ARG A 203 -7.50 -4.07 7.99
C ARG A 203 -6.52 -4.60 9.04
N THR A 204 -6.58 -5.89 9.35
CA THR A 204 -5.66 -6.53 10.28
C THR A 204 -4.23 -6.58 9.73
N ALA A 205 -4.07 -6.89 8.44
CA ALA A 205 -2.78 -6.84 7.76
C ALA A 205 -2.23 -5.41 7.70
N ALA A 206 -3.08 -4.44 7.37
CA ALA A 206 -2.74 -3.03 7.29
C ALA A 206 -2.27 -2.46 8.64
N ARG A 207 -2.92 -2.83 9.74
CA ARG A 207 -2.50 -2.41 11.09
C ARG A 207 -1.13 -2.97 11.48
N ARG A 208 -0.77 -4.16 11.01
CA ARG A 208 0.54 -4.78 11.27
C ARG A 208 1.70 -4.06 10.59
N THR A 209 1.44 -3.21 9.60
CA THR A 209 2.49 -2.43 8.92
C THR A 209 2.99 -1.25 9.76
N GLY A 210 2.22 -0.82 10.77
CA GLY A 210 2.54 0.35 11.59
C GLY A 210 2.22 1.70 10.93
N ALA A 211 1.75 1.71 9.68
CA ALA A 211 1.30 2.93 8.99
C ALA A 211 -0.03 3.47 9.55
N ALA A 212 -0.26 4.76 9.39
CA ALA A 212 -1.60 5.33 9.55
C ALA A 212 -2.51 4.80 8.43
N VAL A 213 -3.57 4.07 8.77
CA VAL A 213 -4.44 3.42 7.78
C VAL A 213 -5.65 4.29 7.44
N ASP A 214 -5.79 4.63 6.16
CA ASP A 214 -6.95 5.28 5.56
C ASP A 214 -7.75 4.23 4.77
N ASP A 215 -8.74 3.62 5.43
CA ASP A 215 -9.57 2.54 4.88
C ASP A 215 -10.83 3.11 4.21
N ARG A 216 -10.84 3.08 2.87
CA ARG A 216 -12.01 3.34 2.01
C ARG A 216 -12.41 2.11 1.20
N ILE A 217 -12.27 0.92 1.78
CA ILE A 217 -12.69 -0.33 1.15
C ILE A 217 -14.21 -0.44 1.22
N GLU A 218 -14.83 -0.79 0.09
CA GLU A 218 -16.27 -1.01 -0.01
C GLU A 218 -16.61 -2.50 0.08
N VAL A 219 -17.69 -2.80 0.81
CA VAL A 219 -18.29 -4.13 0.86
C VAL A 219 -19.70 -4.03 0.30
N PRO A 220 -19.98 -4.64 -0.85
CA PRO A 220 -21.30 -4.61 -1.45
C PRO A 220 -22.34 -5.32 -0.58
N ASP A 221 -23.52 -4.71 -0.42
CA ASP A 221 -24.65 -5.36 0.22
C ASP A 221 -25.05 -6.67 -0.50
N VAL A 222 -25.15 -7.75 0.27
CA VAL A 222 -25.43 -9.10 -0.27
C VAL A 222 -26.83 -9.17 -0.87
N ARG A 223 -27.83 -8.53 -0.23
CA ARG A 223 -29.22 -8.55 -0.71
C ARG A 223 -29.32 -7.89 -2.07
N ARG A 224 -28.70 -6.72 -2.25
CA ARG A 224 -28.61 -6.01 -3.52
C ARG A 224 -27.95 -6.88 -4.60
N ARG A 225 -26.78 -7.47 -4.30
CA ARG A 225 -26.06 -8.32 -5.26
C ARG A 225 -26.87 -9.53 -5.73
N LEU A 226 -27.61 -10.17 -4.83
CA LEU A 226 -28.47 -11.30 -5.21
C LEU A 226 -29.65 -10.83 -6.09
N GLY A 227 -30.19 -9.64 -5.85
CA GLY A 227 -31.25 -9.04 -6.64
C GLY A 227 -30.84 -8.57 -8.04
N GLU A 228 -29.55 -8.27 -8.26
CA GLU A 228 -28.99 -7.89 -9.57
C GLU A 228 -28.76 -9.08 -10.50
N LEU A 229 -28.82 -10.32 -9.98
CA LEU A 229 -28.61 -11.52 -10.80
C LEU A 229 -29.81 -11.82 -11.71
N PRO A 230 -29.57 -12.46 -12.87
CA PRO A 230 -30.64 -12.92 -13.74
C PRO A 230 -31.64 -13.82 -12.99
N ARG A 231 -32.92 -13.70 -13.35
CA ARG A 231 -33.97 -14.54 -12.77
C ARG A 231 -33.69 -16.02 -12.99
N LEU A 232 -33.95 -16.81 -11.95
CA LEU A 232 -33.87 -18.27 -12.03
C LEU A 232 -35.07 -18.80 -12.82
N THR A 233 -34.77 -19.70 -13.76
CA THR A 233 -35.71 -20.31 -14.70
C THR A 233 -35.53 -21.82 -14.73
N PHE A 234 -36.62 -22.51 -15.07
CA PHE A 234 -36.72 -23.96 -15.10
C PHE A 234 -37.20 -24.45 -16.46
N ASP A 235 -36.88 -25.70 -16.79
CA ASP A 235 -37.41 -26.36 -17.98
C ASP A 235 -38.95 -26.46 -17.91
N SER A 236 -39.58 -26.48 -19.08
CA SER A 236 -41.04 -26.40 -19.20
C SER A 236 -41.74 -27.49 -18.37
N GLY A 237 -42.69 -27.06 -17.52
CA GLY A 237 -43.49 -27.96 -16.69
C GLY A 237 -42.75 -28.65 -15.53
N GLY A 238 -41.45 -28.38 -15.34
CA GLY A 238 -40.62 -29.09 -14.35
C GLY A 238 -39.91 -28.20 -13.34
N ASP A 239 -39.02 -28.84 -12.60
CA ASP A 239 -38.14 -28.30 -11.56
C ASP A 239 -36.64 -28.43 -11.93
N SER A 240 -36.33 -28.86 -13.15
CA SER A 240 -34.98 -28.86 -13.71
C SER A 240 -34.49 -27.45 -14.01
N LEU A 241 -33.32 -27.08 -13.47
CA LEU A 241 -32.68 -25.78 -13.71
C LEU A 241 -32.09 -25.69 -15.12
N THR A 242 -32.42 -24.60 -15.82
CA THR A 242 -31.80 -24.25 -17.10
C THR A 242 -30.31 -23.96 -16.95
N SER A 243 -29.52 -24.11 -18.03
CA SER A 243 -28.09 -23.81 -18.01
C SER A 243 -27.77 -22.39 -17.55
N ALA A 244 -28.56 -21.40 -17.98
CA ALA A 244 -28.39 -19.99 -17.56
C ALA A 244 -28.63 -19.80 -16.05
N SER A 245 -29.62 -20.50 -15.49
CA SER A 245 -29.89 -20.46 -14.04
C SER A 245 -28.80 -21.14 -13.24
N ARG A 246 -28.23 -22.24 -13.74
CA ARG A 246 -27.07 -22.89 -13.12
C ARG A 246 -25.88 -21.93 -13.04
N THR A 247 -25.57 -21.20 -14.12
CA THR A 247 -24.51 -20.17 -14.12
C THR A 247 -24.77 -19.06 -13.09
N SER A 248 -26.03 -18.61 -13.00
CA SER A 248 -26.42 -17.61 -12.00
C SER A 248 -26.27 -18.15 -10.58
N LEU A 249 -26.67 -19.39 -10.32
CA LEU A 249 -26.55 -20.05 -9.02
C LEU A 249 -25.11 -20.34 -8.61
N VAL A 250 -24.20 -20.58 -9.56
CA VAL A 250 -22.75 -20.64 -9.25
C VAL A 250 -22.28 -19.30 -8.69
N THR A 251 -22.78 -18.19 -9.22
CA THR A 251 -22.47 -16.85 -8.70
C THR A 251 -23.12 -16.60 -7.34
N VAL A 252 -24.37 -17.02 -7.14
CA VAL A 252 -25.02 -17.01 -5.80
C VAL A 252 -24.18 -17.77 -4.78
N ALA A 253 -23.75 -18.99 -5.12
CA ALA A 253 -22.94 -19.82 -4.23
C ALA A 253 -21.60 -19.14 -3.88
N ARG A 254 -20.95 -18.47 -4.85
CA ARG A 254 -19.74 -17.68 -4.60
C ARG A 254 -19.98 -16.54 -3.60
N ILE A 255 -21.07 -15.79 -3.78
CA ILE A 255 -21.45 -14.69 -2.88
C ILE A 255 -21.70 -15.21 -1.46
N LEU A 256 -22.47 -16.29 -1.31
CA LEU A 256 -22.80 -16.87 0.00
C LEU A 256 -21.59 -17.50 0.70
N LYS A 257 -20.66 -18.07 -0.06
CA LYS A 257 -19.39 -18.58 0.51
C LYS A 257 -18.50 -17.45 1.01
N ALA A 258 -18.42 -16.34 0.28
CA ALA A 258 -17.68 -15.17 0.74
C ALA A 258 -18.31 -14.53 1.99
N ASN A 259 -19.62 -14.68 2.17
CA ASN A 259 -20.40 -14.07 3.26
C ASN A 259 -20.99 -15.14 4.19
N PRO A 260 -20.16 -15.81 5.02
CA PRO A 260 -20.60 -16.96 5.83
C PRO A 260 -21.68 -16.63 6.88
N SER A 261 -21.78 -15.36 7.28
CA SER A 261 -22.81 -14.84 8.19
C SER A 261 -24.20 -14.70 7.58
N THR A 262 -24.32 -14.73 6.25
CA THR A 262 -25.60 -14.53 5.56
C THR A 262 -26.40 -15.82 5.54
N ARG A 263 -27.67 -15.74 5.98
CA ARG A 263 -28.69 -16.77 5.79
C ARG A 263 -29.68 -16.35 4.73
N ILE A 264 -30.15 -17.30 3.92
CA ILE A 264 -31.15 -17.04 2.90
C ILE A 264 -32.32 -18.02 2.98
N ARG A 265 -33.48 -17.55 2.56
CA ARG A 265 -34.66 -18.36 2.25
C ARG A 265 -34.92 -18.33 0.75
N ILE A 266 -35.16 -19.51 0.20
CA ILE A 266 -35.44 -19.76 -1.20
C ILE A 266 -36.96 -19.94 -1.31
N GLU A 267 -37.63 -19.02 -1.99
CA GLU A 267 -39.08 -19.01 -2.10
C GLU A 267 -39.50 -19.36 -3.53
N GLY A 268 -40.23 -20.45 -3.71
CA GLY A 268 -40.77 -20.88 -4.99
C GLY A 268 -42.20 -20.39 -5.20
N HIS A 269 -42.50 -19.92 -6.42
CA HIS A 269 -43.82 -19.43 -6.82
C HIS A 269 -44.23 -20.00 -8.18
N THR A 270 -45.53 -20.16 -8.39
CA THR A 270 -46.13 -20.53 -9.67
C THR A 270 -47.11 -19.46 -10.12
N ASP A 271 -47.55 -19.57 -11.38
CA ASP A 271 -48.80 -18.95 -11.80
C ASP A 271 -50.00 -19.79 -11.32
N SER A 272 -51.20 -19.31 -11.62
CA SER A 272 -52.50 -19.86 -11.24
C SER A 272 -53.02 -20.90 -12.23
N THR A 273 -52.17 -21.41 -13.13
CA THR A 273 -52.56 -22.46 -14.07
C THR A 273 -52.50 -23.81 -13.37
N GLY A 274 -53.57 -24.61 -13.46
CA GLY A 274 -53.64 -25.92 -12.82
C GLY A 274 -54.32 -25.87 -11.46
N SER A 275 -54.11 -26.90 -10.64
CA SER A 275 -54.66 -26.95 -9.29
C SER A 275 -53.70 -26.32 -8.29
N ALA A 276 -54.25 -25.67 -7.26
CA ALA A 276 -53.46 -25.08 -6.17
C ALA A 276 -52.52 -26.10 -5.49
N GLU A 277 -52.95 -27.36 -5.37
CA GLU A 277 -52.13 -28.43 -4.79
C GLU A 277 -50.95 -28.81 -5.68
N SER A 278 -51.17 -28.97 -7.00
CA SER A 278 -50.08 -29.22 -7.95
C SER A 278 -49.08 -28.05 -7.99
N ASN A 279 -49.58 -26.82 -7.91
CA ASN A 279 -48.77 -25.60 -7.85
C ASN A 279 -47.93 -25.51 -6.58
N LEU A 280 -48.49 -25.90 -5.44
CA LEU A 280 -47.77 -25.96 -4.18
C LEU A 280 -46.66 -27.02 -4.21
N VAL A 281 -46.93 -28.21 -4.75
CA VAL A 281 -45.92 -29.27 -4.91
C VAL A 281 -44.79 -28.80 -5.84
N LEU A 282 -45.14 -28.24 -7.00
CA LEU A 282 -44.15 -27.77 -7.99
C LEU A 282 -43.26 -26.64 -7.44
N SER A 283 -43.86 -25.65 -6.77
CA SER A 283 -43.09 -24.55 -6.17
C SER A 283 -42.11 -25.04 -5.09
N ARG A 284 -42.51 -26.01 -4.25
CA ARG A 284 -41.63 -26.63 -3.25
C ARG A 284 -40.50 -27.41 -3.90
N ALA A 285 -40.79 -28.17 -4.96
CA ALA A 285 -39.78 -28.92 -5.71
C ALA A 285 -38.71 -27.97 -6.28
N ARG A 286 -39.13 -26.90 -6.95
CA ARG A 286 -38.22 -25.87 -7.49
C ARG A 286 -37.34 -25.22 -6.42
N ALA A 287 -37.92 -24.85 -5.28
CA ALA A 287 -37.16 -24.28 -4.16
C ALA A 287 -36.14 -25.29 -3.60
N ARG A 288 -36.52 -26.56 -3.49
CA ARG A 288 -35.62 -27.66 -3.09
C ARG A 288 -34.49 -27.87 -4.10
N THR A 289 -34.76 -27.86 -5.41
CA THR A 289 -33.71 -28.01 -6.43
C THR A 289 -32.65 -26.92 -6.32
N VAL A 290 -33.07 -25.66 -6.11
CA VAL A 290 -32.14 -24.54 -5.88
C VAL A 290 -31.34 -24.74 -4.60
N HIS A 291 -31.99 -25.16 -3.52
CA HIS A 291 -31.34 -25.45 -2.24
C HIS A 291 -30.26 -26.53 -2.37
N GLU A 292 -30.59 -27.67 -2.97
CA GLU A 292 -29.66 -28.78 -3.21
C GLU A 292 -28.52 -28.36 -4.13
N PHE A 293 -28.80 -27.57 -5.17
CA PHE A 293 -27.77 -27.02 -6.03
C PHE A 293 -26.75 -26.18 -5.24
N LEU A 294 -27.22 -25.28 -4.37
CA LEU A 294 -26.33 -24.42 -3.57
C LEU A 294 -25.50 -25.23 -2.56
N ILE A 295 -26.09 -26.26 -1.93
CA ILE A 295 -25.34 -27.19 -1.07
C ILE A 295 -24.27 -27.92 -1.86
N GLY A 296 -24.60 -28.45 -3.04
CA GLY A 296 -23.65 -29.09 -3.94
C GLY A 296 -22.49 -28.19 -4.37
N HIS A 297 -22.66 -26.86 -4.29
CA HIS A 297 -21.62 -25.86 -4.58
C HIS A 297 -20.91 -25.32 -3.33
N GLY A 298 -21.11 -25.97 -2.18
CA GLY A 298 -20.38 -25.74 -0.94
C GLY A 298 -20.99 -24.68 -0.02
N VAL A 299 -22.27 -24.34 -0.18
CA VAL A 299 -22.98 -23.50 0.79
C VAL A 299 -23.50 -24.39 1.92
N ALA A 300 -23.26 -24.02 3.17
CA ALA A 300 -23.71 -24.82 4.32
C ALA A 300 -25.25 -24.82 4.42
N GLY A 301 -25.85 -26.01 4.57
CA GLY A 301 -27.30 -26.19 4.51
C GLY A 301 -28.08 -25.55 5.66
N ASP A 302 -27.46 -25.40 6.83
CA ASP A 302 -28.03 -24.70 7.99
C ASP A 302 -28.27 -23.20 7.76
N ARG A 303 -27.67 -22.65 6.69
CA ARG A 303 -27.85 -21.26 6.26
C ARG A 303 -28.94 -21.09 5.20
N LEU A 304 -29.51 -22.19 4.74
CA LEU A 304 -30.49 -22.23 3.66
C LEU A 304 -31.82 -22.76 4.18
N SER A 305 -32.90 -22.16 3.72
CA SER A 305 -34.26 -22.69 3.89
C SER A 305 -34.97 -22.64 2.54
N ALA A 306 -35.88 -23.58 2.30
CA ALA A 306 -36.62 -23.68 1.05
C ALA A 306 -38.12 -23.80 1.33
N GLU A 307 -38.90 -22.90 0.77
CA GLU A 307 -40.35 -22.84 0.93
C GLU A 307 -41.02 -22.67 -0.43
N GLY A 308 -42.12 -23.38 -0.66
CA GLY A 308 -42.95 -23.20 -1.84
C GLY A 308 -44.30 -22.64 -1.45
N TYR A 309 -44.75 -21.62 -2.19
CA TYR A 309 -45.98 -20.88 -1.93
C TYR A 309 -47.07 -21.11 -3.00
N GLY A 310 -46.78 -21.91 -4.03
CA GLY A 310 -47.67 -22.07 -5.19
C GLY A 310 -48.05 -20.71 -5.79
N GLU A 311 -49.34 -20.55 -6.07
CA GLU A 311 -49.94 -19.34 -6.67
C GLU A 311 -50.37 -18.29 -5.63
N THR A 312 -50.17 -18.53 -4.33
CA THR A 312 -50.77 -17.71 -3.25
C THR A 312 -50.13 -16.34 -3.06
N ARG A 313 -48.96 -16.10 -3.68
CA ARG A 313 -48.20 -14.84 -3.60
C ARG A 313 -47.82 -14.32 -5.00
N PRO A 314 -48.80 -13.90 -5.81
CA PRO A 314 -48.53 -13.37 -7.15
C PRO A 314 -47.82 -12.01 -7.06
N GLN A 315 -46.81 -11.80 -7.89
CA GLN A 315 -46.11 -10.51 -8.01
C GLN A 315 -46.90 -9.55 -8.90
N VAL A 316 -47.57 -10.08 -9.92
CA VAL A 316 -48.37 -9.32 -10.89
C VAL A 316 -49.68 -10.06 -11.18
N ALA A 317 -50.65 -9.34 -11.75
CA ALA A 317 -51.92 -9.93 -12.16
C ALA A 317 -51.71 -11.07 -13.17
N ASP A 318 -52.38 -12.20 -12.95
CA ASP A 318 -52.11 -13.45 -13.66
C ASP A 318 -52.92 -13.66 -14.95
N THR A 319 -53.51 -12.56 -15.45
CA THR A 319 -54.45 -12.55 -16.57
C THR A 319 -53.75 -12.67 -17.93
N THR A 320 -52.48 -12.28 -18.02
CA THR A 320 -51.71 -12.30 -19.28
C THR A 320 -50.62 -13.37 -19.27
N ALA A 321 -50.21 -13.82 -20.46
CA ALA A 321 -49.09 -14.76 -20.57
C ALA A 321 -47.78 -14.19 -19.99
N GLY A 322 -47.56 -12.87 -20.14
CA GLY A 322 -46.43 -12.17 -19.55
C GLY A 322 -46.50 -12.13 -18.01
N GLY A 323 -47.69 -11.90 -17.44
CA GLY A 323 -47.91 -11.94 -15.99
C GLY A 323 -47.63 -13.31 -15.40
N ARG A 324 -48.17 -14.37 -16.02
CA ARG A 324 -47.88 -15.77 -15.66
C ARG A 324 -46.39 -16.09 -15.66
N ALA A 325 -45.67 -15.62 -16.68
CA ALA A 325 -44.23 -15.81 -16.76
C ALA A 325 -43.44 -15.12 -15.62
N GLN A 326 -43.93 -13.98 -15.14
CA GLN A 326 -43.31 -13.30 -13.98
C GLN A 326 -43.64 -14.00 -12.67
N ASN A 327 -44.85 -14.53 -12.51
CA ASN A 327 -45.25 -15.24 -11.30
C ASN A 327 -44.54 -16.60 -11.13
N ARG A 328 -44.15 -17.27 -12.23
CA ARG A 328 -43.28 -18.46 -12.22
C ARG A 328 -41.82 -18.09 -11.91
N ARG A 329 -41.51 -17.88 -10.63
CA ARG A 329 -40.20 -17.40 -10.18
C ARG A 329 -39.71 -18.13 -8.93
N VAL A 330 -38.41 -18.02 -8.69
CA VAL A 330 -37.79 -18.32 -7.40
C VAL A 330 -37.08 -17.08 -6.89
N GLU A 331 -37.37 -16.71 -5.65
CA GLU A 331 -36.74 -15.58 -4.97
C GLU A 331 -35.72 -16.06 -3.94
N LEU A 332 -34.64 -15.29 -3.77
CA LEU A 332 -33.62 -15.52 -2.75
C LEU A 332 -33.66 -14.37 -1.75
N LEU A 333 -34.27 -14.61 -0.59
CA LEU A 333 -34.43 -13.59 0.44
C LEU A 333 -33.35 -13.74 1.50
N VAL A 334 -32.60 -12.67 1.77
CA VAL A 334 -31.71 -12.61 2.93
C VAL A 334 -32.56 -12.51 4.19
N THR A 335 -32.47 -13.51 5.08
CA THR A 335 -33.30 -13.61 6.29
C THR A 335 -32.55 -13.22 7.56
N ALA A 336 -31.22 -13.31 7.56
CA ALA A 336 -30.39 -12.81 8.64
C ALA A 336 -28.96 -12.55 8.13
N THR A 337 -28.33 -11.55 8.72
CA THR A 337 -26.89 -11.32 8.64
C THR A 337 -26.40 -11.25 10.08
N SER A 338 -25.96 -12.36 10.66
CA SER A 338 -25.40 -12.33 12.02
C SER A 338 -23.98 -11.76 11.95
N PRO A 339 -23.59 -10.76 12.75
CA PRO A 339 -22.18 -10.38 12.83
C PRO A 339 -21.36 -11.61 13.27
N PRO A 340 -20.11 -11.76 12.79
CA PRO A 340 -19.24 -12.83 13.29
C PRO A 340 -19.12 -12.66 14.81
N THR A 341 -19.59 -13.63 15.58
CA THR A 341 -19.35 -13.70 17.01
C THR A 341 -17.85 -13.80 17.23
N GLY A 342 -17.22 -12.67 17.57
CA GLY A 342 -15.89 -12.67 18.15
C GLY A 342 -15.96 -13.42 19.47
N ASN A 343 -15.35 -14.60 19.54
CA ASN A 343 -15.09 -15.24 20.81
C ASN A 343 -14.10 -14.35 21.57
N GLY A 344 -14.63 -13.55 22.49
CA GLY A 344 -13.87 -13.03 23.61
C GLY A 344 -13.65 -14.16 24.60
N THR A 345 -12.43 -14.69 24.62
CA THR A 345 -11.79 -15.32 25.78
C THR A 345 -10.30 -15.07 25.67
#